data_AF-A0A9D6HDV6-F1
#
_entry.id   AF-A0A9D6HDV6-F1
#
_cell.length_a   1.000
_cell.length_b   1.000
_cell.length_c   1.000
_cell.angle_alpha   90.00
_cell.angle_beta   90.00
_cell.angle_gamma   90.00
#
_symmetry.space_group_name_H-M   'P 1'
#
loop_
_entity.id
_entity.type
_entity.pdbx_description
1 polymer ?
#
loop_
_entity_poly.entity_id
_entity_poly.type
_entity_poly.pdbx_seq_one_letter_code
_entity_poly.pdbx_strand_id
1 'polypeptide(L)'
;MGETRVDLLHLLEDLRDAYPGSTEETILVEIVANALDSGAAHITVAADATAATLTIADDGAGMRRRDLARYHDIASSTKVRGAGIGFAGVGIKVALLVCDDVVTETRRGKHHVASTWRLASRQKAPWRWVPPPGLVTGHGTAIRLTPTNRLSPLLDAGFVEGTLLRNFQPLFEPALADVLRPHYPRGISFVVNGRPIPPLRPRTQETASLAIRMARKRKPAGAGYLIRDAMALPEDARGVAVSTFGKIIKRGWDWLGVTPATPERIGGLIEAPALAESLTLNKADFIRSGPRGATYLAYRKAL
;
A
#
# COMPACT_ATOMS: atom_id res chain seq x y z
N MET A 1 -23.18 -29.83 -20.15
CA MET A 1 -21.78 -29.43 -19.85
C MET A 1 -21.82 -28.57 -18.59
N GLY A 2 -21.10 -28.94 -17.53
CA GLY A 2 -21.04 -28.15 -16.30
C GLY A 2 -19.79 -27.28 -16.28
N GLU A 3 -19.88 -26.08 -15.71
CA GLU A 3 -18.76 -25.15 -15.54
C GLU A 3 -18.51 -24.88 -14.05
N THR A 4 -17.25 -24.69 -13.67
CA THR A 4 -16.87 -24.27 -12.32
C THR A 4 -17.44 -22.88 -12.03
N ARG A 5 -18.16 -22.76 -10.91
CA ARG A 5 -18.69 -21.48 -10.44
C ARG A 5 -17.85 -20.95 -9.28
N VAL A 6 -17.77 -19.64 -9.17
CA VAL A 6 -17.06 -18.95 -8.09
C VAL A 6 -18.09 -18.32 -7.17
N ASP A 7 -18.03 -18.66 -5.89
CA ASP A 7 -18.76 -17.93 -4.85
C ASP A 7 -18.01 -16.63 -4.53
N LEU A 8 -18.54 -15.52 -5.03
CA LEU A 8 -17.86 -14.24 -4.98
C LEU A 8 -17.67 -13.73 -3.55
N LEU A 9 -18.71 -13.85 -2.70
CA LEU A 9 -18.62 -13.39 -1.32
C LEU A 9 -17.55 -14.17 -0.55
N HIS A 10 -17.59 -15.50 -0.60
CA HIS A 10 -16.56 -16.33 0.05
C HIS A 10 -15.16 -16.04 -0.51
N LEU A 11 -15.02 -15.86 -1.82
CA LEU A 11 -13.71 -15.50 -2.41
C LEU A 11 -13.18 -14.17 -1.84
N LEU A 12 -14.04 -13.17 -1.66
CA LEU A 12 -13.63 -11.88 -1.08
C LEU A 12 -13.27 -12.03 0.40
N GLU A 13 -13.98 -12.87 1.15
CA GLU A 13 -13.67 -13.18 2.56
C GLU A 13 -12.34 -13.93 2.68
N ASP A 14 -12.08 -14.94 1.85
CA ASP A 14 -10.80 -15.64 1.79
C ASP A 14 -9.65 -14.68 1.44
N LEU A 15 -9.89 -13.75 0.51
CA LEU A 15 -8.92 -12.72 0.16
C LEU A 15 -8.66 -11.76 1.32
N ARG A 16 -9.69 -11.35 2.06
CA ARG A 16 -9.58 -10.51 3.28
C ARG A 16 -8.74 -11.24 4.33
N ASP A 17 -9.05 -12.49 4.60
CA ASP A 17 -8.43 -13.28 5.67
C ASP A 17 -6.95 -13.62 5.39
N ALA A 18 -6.53 -13.49 4.13
CA ALA A 18 -5.12 -13.57 3.77
C ALA A 18 -4.29 -12.35 4.21
N TYR A 19 -4.90 -11.19 4.50
CA TYR A 19 -4.17 -10.01 4.97
C TYR A 19 -4.05 -10.01 6.51
N PRO A 20 -2.90 -9.57 7.07
CA PRO A 20 -2.68 -9.59 8.52
C PRO A 20 -3.39 -8.44 9.28
N GLY A 21 -3.79 -7.39 8.57
CA GLY A 21 -4.43 -6.20 9.17
C GLY A 21 -5.95 -6.24 9.09
N SER A 22 -6.60 -5.21 9.63
CA SER A 22 -8.05 -5.06 9.44
C SER A 22 -8.42 -4.87 7.96
N THR A 23 -9.69 -5.12 7.63
CA THR A 23 -10.21 -4.91 6.28
C THR A 23 -10.04 -3.45 5.86
N GLU A 24 -10.35 -2.52 6.76
CA GLU A 24 -10.22 -1.08 6.57
C GLU A 24 -8.77 -0.66 6.29
N GLU A 25 -7.81 -1.17 7.08
CA GLU A 25 -6.39 -0.90 6.85
C GLU A 25 -5.95 -1.44 5.49
N THR A 26 -6.36 -2.67 5.15
CA THR A 26 -6.04 -3.30 3.87
C THR A 26 -6.57 -2.48 2.69
N ILE A 27 -7.81 -1.99 2.76
CA ILE A 27 -8.41 -1.15 1.71
C ILE A 27 -7.60 0.12 1.52
N LEU A 28 -7.31 0.85 2.61
CA LEU A 28 -6.56 2.11 2.55
C LEU A 28 -5.17 1.89 1.95
N VAL A 29 -4.44 0.89 2.46
CA VAL A 29 -3.07 0.56 1.99
C VAL A 29 -3.07 0.15 0.52
N GLU A 30 -4.03 -0.65 0.06
CA GLU A 30 -4.07 -1.08 -1.33
C GLU A 30 -4.49 0.05 -2.29
N ILE A 31 -5.32 1.00 -1.87
CA ILE A 31 -5.63 2.19 -2.67
C ILE A 31 -4.38 3.07 -2.81
N VAL A 32 -3.70 3.36 -1.69
CA VAL A 32 -2.47 4.18 -1.69
C VAL A 32 -1.37 3.51 -2.51
N ALA A 33 -1.17 2.21 -2.37
CA ALA A 33 -0.22 1.47 -3.20
C ALA A 33 -0.53 1.59 -4.70
N ASN A 34 -1.81 1.58 -5.08
CA ASN A 34 -2.20 1.79 -6.48
C ASN A 34 -1.93 3.21 -6.98
N ALA A 35 -2.08 4.22 -6.13
CA ALA A 35 -1.71 5.60 -6.43
C ALA A 35 -0.19 5.76 -6.61
N LEU A 36 0.61 5.14 -5.74
CA LEU A 36 2.07 5.14 -5.87
C LEU A 36 2.52 4.48 -7.18
N ASP A 37 1.98 3.31 -7.51
CA ASP A 37 2.26 2.62 -8.77
C ASP A 37 1.82 3.40 -10.01
N SER A 38 0.84 4.28 -9.88
CA SER A 38 0.36 5.14 -10.98
C SER A 38 1.24 6.38 -11.17
N GLY A 39 2.25 6.57 -10.32
CA GLY A 39 3.20 7.69 -10.36
C GLY A 39 2.68 8.96 -9.70
N ALA A 40 1.69 8.86 -8.80
CA ALA A 40 1.19 9.99 -8.04
C ALA A 40 2.31 10.64 -7.22
N ALA A 41 2.27 11.97 -7.10
CA ALA A 41 3.10 12.77 -6.20
C ALA A 41 2.28 13.37 -5.05
N HIS A 42 0.95 13.48 -5.22
CA HIS A 42 0.02 14.01 -4.23
C HIS A 42 -1.11 13.01 -4.03
N ILE A 43 -1.29 12.57 -2.79
CA ILE A 43 -2.39 11.69 -2.37
C ILE A 43 -3.18 12.42 -1.29
N THR A 44 -4.45 12.70 -1.59
CA THR A 44 -5.37 13.35 -0.66
C THR A 44 -6.36 12.32 -0.14
N VAL A 45 -6.59 12.33 1.17
CA VAL A 45 -7.57 11.49 1.85
C VAL A 45 -8.53 12.39 2.61
N ALA A 46 -9.83 12.23 2.36
CA ALA A 46 -10.90 12.97 3.01
C ALA A 46 -11.85 11.97 3.67
N ALA A 47 -11.74 11.83 4.99
CA ALA A 47 -12.64 11.08 5.85
C ALA A 47 -13.73 12.03 6.39
N ASP A 48 -14.97 11.81 5.98
CA ASP A 48 -16.14 12.59 6.37
C ASP A 48 -17.16 11.69 7.08
N ALA A 49 -17.15 11.77 8.41
CA ALA A 49 -18.09 11.03 9.26
C ALA A 49 -19.54 11.51 9.12
N THR A 50 -19.76 12.76 8.71
CA THR A 50 -21.12 13.32 8.51
C THR A 50 -21.75 12.77 7.25
N ALA A 51 -20.99 12.77 6.14
CA ALA A 51 -21.40 12.15 4.89
C ALA A 51 -21.28 10.62 4.90
N ALA A 52 -20.64 10.04 5.92
CA ALA A 52 -20.24 8.64 5.99
C ALA A 52 -19.46 8.19 4.75
N THR A 53 -18.48 8.99 4.33
CA THR A 53 -17.63 8.67 3.17
C THR A 53 -16.14 8.83 3.47
N LEU A 54 -15.34 7.97 2.83
CA LEU A 54 -13.91 8.15 2.69
C LEU A 54 -13.59 8.36 1.21
N THR A 55 -12.98 9.49 0.86
CA THR A 55 -12.50 9.75 -0.50
C THR A 55 -10.98 9.79 -0.52
N ILE A 56 -10.35 8.96 -1.35
CA ILE A 56 -8.90 8.98 -1.59
C ILE A 56 -8.69 9.37 -3.05
N ALA A 57 -7.94 10.45 -3.29
CA ALA A 57 -7.66 10.97 -4.62
C ALA A 57 -6.15 11.11 -4.84
N ASP A 58 -5.68 10.75 -6.03
CA ASP A 58 -4.29 10.85 -6.45
C ASP A 58 -4.15 11.65 -7.75
N ASP A 59 -2.97 12.23 -7.97
CA ASP A 59 -2.57 12.93 -9.20
C ASP A 59 -1.71 12.05 -10.13
N GLY A 60 -1.91 10.73 -10.09
CA GLY A 60 -1.18 9.79 -10.93
C GLY A 60 -1.67 9.78 -12.39
N ALA A 61 -1.25 8.76 -13.14
CA ALA A 61 -1.52 8.69 -14.58
C ALA A 61 -3.02 8.63 -14.98
N GLY A 62 -3.88 8.21 -14.05
CA GLY A 62 -5.28 7.86 -14.32
C GLY A 62 -5.44 6.67 -15.27
N MET A 63 -6.69 6.35 -15.60
CA MET A 63 -7.07 5.19 -16.41
C MET A 63 -7.80 5.61 -17.69
N ARG A 64 -7.65 4.84 -18.77
CA ARG A 64 -8.58 4.94 -19.91
C ARG A 64 -9.87 4.20 -19.54
N ARG A 65 -10.96 4.49 -20.26
CA ARG A 65 -12.26 3.83 -20.05
C ARG A 65 -12.18 2.29 -20.02
N ARG A 66 -11.41 1.69 -20.93
CA ARG A 66 -11.21 0.22 -20.98
C ARG A 66 -10.44 -0.31 -19.76
N ASP A 67 -9.53 0.50 -19.23
CA ASP A 67 -8.70 0.10 -18.09
C ASP A 67 -9.58 0.14 -16.81
N LEU A 68 -10.43 1.17 -16.66
CA LEU A 68 -11.42 1.23 -15.57
C LEU A 68 -12.49 0.12 -15.68
N ALA A 69 -12.88 -0.30 -16.89
CA ALA A 69 -13.79 -1.45 -17.03
C ALA A 69 -13.15 -2.74 -16.48
N ARG A 70 -11.90 -3.01 -16.86
CA ARG A 70 -11.12 -4.17 -16.37
C ARG A 70 -10.72 -4.06 -14.91
N TYR A 71 -10.63 -2.84 -14.39
CA TYR A 71 -10.35 -2.60 -12.98
C TYR A 71 -11.34 -3.32 -12.07
N HIS A 72 -12.58 -3.56 -12.49
CA HIS A 72 -13.59 -4.26 -11.70
C HIS A 72 -13.44 -5.79 -11.67
N ASP A 73 -12.63 -6.35 -12.56
CA ASP A 73 -12.38 -7.79 -12.59
C ASP A 73 -11.50 -8.21 -11.40
N ILE A 74 -11.69 -9.45 -10.93
CA ILE A 74 -10.90 -10.03 -9.82
C ILE A 74 -9.74 -10.82 -10.38
N ALA A 75 -8.59 -10.71 -9.71
CA ALA A 75 -7.34 -11.36 -10.13
C ALA A 75 -6.89 -10.95 -11.55
N SER A 76 -7.37 -9.79 -12.01
CA SER A 76 -7.00 -9.18 -13.28
C SER A 76 -6.12 -7.98 -13.00
N SER A 77 -4.89 -8.04 -13.50
CA SER A 77 -3.92 -6.95 -13.37
C SER A 77 -3.08 -6.88 -14.62
N THR A 78 -2.92 -5.68 -15.16
CA THR A 78 -1.97 -5.40 -16.24
C THR A 78 -0.57 -5.09 -15.70
N LYS A 79 -0.42 -4.98 -14.38
CA LYS A 79 0.84 -4.65 -13.71
C LYS A 79 1.75 -5.87 -13.61
N VAL A 80 3.04 -5.67 -13.89
CA VAL A 80 4.07 -6.69 -13.75
C VAL A 80 4.60 -6.68 -12.32
N ARG A 81 4.67 -7.85 -11.69
CA ARG A 81 5.25 -8.02 -10.35
C ARG A 81 6.69 -7.51 -10.32
N GLY A 82 7.05 -6.77 -9.27
CA GLY A 82 8.37 -6.17 -9.10
C GLY A 82 8.53 -4.77 -9.70
N ALA A 83 7.64 -4.35 -10.61
CA ALA A 83 7.65 -2.99 -11.15
C ALA A 83 7.07 -1.95 -10.18
N GLY A 84 6.35 -2.40 -9.15
CA GLY A 84 5.71 -1.60 -8.12
C GLY A 84 5.14 -2.51 -7.02
N ILE A 85 4.28 -1.96 -6.18
CA ILE A 85 3.67 -2.63 -5.03
C ILE A 85 2.53 -3.54 -5.50
N GLY A 86 1.62 -3.02 -6.34
CA GLY A 86 0.42 -3.70 -6.80
C GLY A 86 0.67 -4.57 -8.03
N PHE A 87 0.30 -5.86 -7.95
CA PHE A 87 0.35 -6.76 -9.11
C PHE A 87 -0.80 -7.78 -9.15
N ALA A 88 -1.54 -7.96 -8.05
CA ALA A 88 -2.46 -9.07 -7.86
C ALA A 88 -3.88 -8.81 -8.40
N GLY A 89 -4.32 -7.55 -8.46
CA GLY A 89 -5.68 -7.20 -8.91
C GLY A 89 -6.80 -7.59 -7.92
N VAL A 90 -6.49 -7.71 -6.62
CA VAL A 90 -7.46 -8.19 -5.60
C VAL A 90 -7.65 -7.26 -4.41
N GLY A 91 -6.66 -6.44 -4.04
CA GLY A 91 -6.64 -5.72 -2.77
C GLY A 91 -7.86 -4.85 -2.50
N ILE A 92 -8.16 -3.90 -3.38
CA ILE A 92 -9.32 -3.02 -3.21
C ILE A 92 -10.67 -3.76 -3.29
N LYS A 93 -10.70 -4.98 -3.84
CA LYS A 93 -11.94 -5.73 -4.05
C LYS A 93 -12.60 -6.08 -2.72
N VAL A 94 -11.83 -6.19 -1.64
CA VAL A 94 -12.34 -6.44 -0.28
C VAL A 94 -13.15 -5.26 0.27
N ALA A 95 -13.06 -4.06 -0.32
CA ALA A 95 -13.93 -2.92 0.03
C ALA A 95 -15.41 -3.24 -0.14
N LEU A 96 -15.76 -4.12 -1.07
CA LEU A 96 -17.11 -4.59 -1.28
C LEU A 96 -17.74 -5.32 -0.09
N LEU A 97 -16.92 -5.82 0.84
CA LEU A 97 -17.41 -6.50 2.04
C LEU A 97 -17.92 -5.52 3.10
N VAL A 98 -17.44 -4.27 3.08
CA VAL A 98 -17.64 -3.29 4.14
C VAL A 98 -18.24 -1.97 3.65
N CYS A 99 -18.51 -1.84 2.34
CA CYS A 99 -19.10 -0.64 1.74
C CYS A 99 -20.44 -0.94 1.05
N ASP A 100 -21.40 -0.03 1.20
CA ASP A 100 -22.66 -0.04 0.45
C ASP A 100 -22.41 0.21 -1.04
N ASP A 101 -21.47 1.11 -1.34
CA ASP A 101 -20.98 1.36 -2.68
C ASP A 101 -19.53 1.88 -2.70
N VAL A 102 -18.88 1.64 -3.83
CA VAL A 102 -17.54 2.10 -4.17
C VAL A 102 -17.63 2.87 -5.49
N VAL A 103 -17.36 4.17 -5.44
CA VAL A 103 -17.28 5.01 -6.64
C VAL A 103 -15.81 5.18 -7.02
N THR A 104 -15.49 4.93 -8.28
CA THR A 104 -14.16 5.20 -8.84
C THR A 104 -14.31 6.22 -9.97
N GLU A 105 -13.69 7.38 -9.81
CA GLU A 105 -13.56 8.41 -10.84
C GLU A 105 -12.11 8.44 -11.32
N THR A 106 -11.89 8.58 -12.62
CA THR A 106 -10.53 8.68 -13.16
C THR A 106 -10.47 9.61 -14.35
N ARG A 107 -9.36 10.33 -14.47
CA ARG A 107 -9.11 11.27 -15.56
C ARG A 107 -7.72 11.08 -16.15
N ARG A 108 -7.69 10.84 -17.47
CA ARG A 108 -6.46 10.69 -18.26
C ARG A 108 -6.63 11.34 -19.63
N GLY A 109 -6.01 12.51 -19.82
CA GLY A 109 -6.18 13.31 -21.03
C GLY A 109 -7.66 13.64 -21.26
N LYS A 110 -8.19 13.28 -22.45
CA LYS A 110 -9.61 13.48 -22.80
C LYS A 110 -10.58 12.48 -22.13
N HIS A 111 -10.08 11.44 -21.48
CA HIS A 111 -10.93 10.46 -20.82
C HIS A 111 -11.19 10.91 -19.39
N HIS A 112 -12.45 11.21 -19.07
CA HIS A 112 -12.91 11.49 -17.72
C HIS A 112 -14.18 10.67 -17.51
N VAL A 113 -14.07 9.62 -16.70
CA VAL A 113 -15.12 8.62 -16.54
C VAL A 113 -15.21 8.19 -15.08
N ALA A 114 -16.38 7.75 -14.67
CA ALA A 114 -16.59 7.19 -13.35
C ALA A 114 -17.48 5.93 -13.40
N SER A 115 -17.30 5.07 -12.42
CA SER A 115 -18.16 3.90 -12.18
C SER A 115 -18.54 3.81 -10.70
N THR A 116 -19.67 3.16 -10.44
CA THR A 116 -20.07 2.71 -9.09
C THR A 116 -20.10 1.18 -9.09
N TRP A 117 -19.69 0.58 -7.97
CA TRP A 117 -19.54 -0.85 -7.80
C TRP A 117 -19.99 -1.25 -6.40
N ARG A 118 -20.76 -2.34 -6.28
CA ARG A 118 -21.24 -2.86 -4.99
C ARG A 118 -21.42 -4.37 -5.04
N LEU A 119 -21.37 -5.03 -3.88
CA LEU A 119 -21.77 -6.43 -3.77
C LEU A 119 -23.30 -6.51 -3.68
N ALA A 120 -23.96 -6.89 -4.78
CA ALA A 120 -25.42 -6.95 -4.84
C ALA A 120 -25.97 -8.29 -4.34
N SER A 121 -25.18 -9.35 -4.42
CA SER A 121 -25.50 -10.65 -3.85
C SER A 121 -24.22 -11.45 -3.62
N ARG A 122 -24.38 -12.60 -2.97
CA ARG A 122 -23.32 -13.58 -2.73
C ARG A 122 -22.51 -13.98 -3.98
N GLN A 123 -23.12 -13.87 -5.16
CA GLN A 123 -22.54 -14.32 -6.43
C GLN A 123 -22.23 -13.16 -7.40
N LYS A 124 -22.64 -11.92 -7.09
CA LYS A 124 -22.62 -10.81 -8.05
C LYS A 124 -22.24 -9.49 -7.40
N ALA A 125 -21.24 -8.83 -8.00
CA ALA A 125 -20.92 -7.44 -7.73
C ALA A 125 -21.03 -6.60 -9.02
N PRO A 126 -22.24 -6.19 -9.43
CA PRO A 126 -22.42 -5.41 -10.64
C PRO A 126 -21.81 -4.02 -10.49
N TRP A 127 -21.20 -3.53 -11.56
CA TRP A 127 -20.76 -2.15 -11.70
C TRP A 127 -21.45 -1.48 -12.87
N ARG A 128 -21.57 -0.15 -12.83
CA ARG A 128 -22.13 0.65 -13.92
C ARG A 128 -21.39 1.96 -14.09
N TRP A 129 -21.40 2.49 -15.30
CA TRP A 129 -20.94 3.84 -15.59
C TRP A 129 -21.85 4.87 -14.92
N VAL A 130 -21.26 5.93 -14.37
CA VAL A 130 -21.96 7.10 -13.84
C VAL A 130 -21.28 8.38 -14.36
N PRO A 131 -21.99 9.52 -14.41
CA PRO A 131 -21.34 10.81 -14.66
C PRO A 131 -20.23 11.06 -13.63
N PRO A 132 -19.07 11.60 -14.02
CA PRO A 132 -18.00 11.93 -13.07
C PRO A 132 -18.49 12.92 -12.00
N PRO A 133 -18.40 12.56 -10.70
CA PRO A 133 -18.85 13.44 -9.60
C PRO A 133 -17.93 14.65 -9.35
N GLY A 134 -16.77 14.74 -10.00
CA GLY A 134 -15.85 15.88 -9.88
C GLY A 134 -14.81 15.71 -8.78
N LEU A 135 -14.48 14.47 -8.42
CA LEU A 135 -13.46 14.13 -7.42
C LEU A 135 -12.04 14.31 -7.96
N VAL A 136 -11.86 14.29 -9.29
CA VAL A 136 -10.57 14.47 -9.95
C VAL A 136 -10.60 15.75 -10.79
N THR A 137 -9.86 16.77 -10.35
CA THR A 137 -9.84 18.09 -11.01
C THR A 137 -9.00 18.11 -12.29
N GLY A 138 -7.86 17.40 -12.32
CA GLY A 138 -6.90 17.44 -13.43
C GLY A 138 -6.66 16.08 -14.09
N HIS A 139 -5.79 15.27 -13.48
CA HIS A 139 -5.48 13.90 -13.89
C HIS A 139 -5.35 13.04 -12.65
N GLY A 140 -5.49 11.72 -12.81
CA GLY A 140 -5.36 10.76 -11.72
C GLY A 140 -6.63 9.97 -11.47
N THR A 141 -6.76 9.45 -10.25
CA THR A 141 -7.89 8.59 -9.85
C THR A 141 -8.37 9.01 -8.48
N ALA A 142 -9.68 8.98 -8.27
CA ALA A 142 -10.31 9.12 -6.98
C ALA A 142 -11.23 7.94 -6.70
N ILE A 143 -11.20 7.48 -5.47
CA ILE A 143 -12.03 6.39 -4.98
C ILE A 143 -12.78 6.91 -3.77
N ARG A 144 -14.11 6.90 -3.86
CA ARG A 144 -14.99 7.19 -2.73
C ARG A 144 -15.61 5.88 -2.25
N LEU A 145 -15.48 5.64 -0.97
CA LEU A 145 -16.06 4.51 -0.25
C LEU A 145 -17.19 5.03 0.63
N THR A 146 -18.30 4.32 0.66
CA THR A 146 -19.41 4.54 1.59
C THR A 146 -19.50 3.32 2.52
N PRO A 147 -18.86 3.34 3.70
CA PRO A 147 -18.90 2.20 4.62
C PRO A 147 -20.32 1.89 5.08
N THR A 148 -20.67 0.61 5.20
CA THR A 148 -21.97 0.16 5.72
C THR A 148 -22.15 0.52 7.20
N ASN A 149 -21.05 0.53 7.96
CA ASN A 149 -21.00 0.93 9.35
C ASN A 149 -20.53 2.39 9.48
N ARG A 150 -21.39 3.26 10.03
CA ARG A 150 -21.06 4.67 10.29
C ARG A 150 -19.98 4.88 11.37
N LEU A 151 -19.65 3.85 12.13
CA LEU A 151 -18.53 3.82 13.07
C LEU A 151 -17.28 3.17 12.47
N SER A 152 -17.23 2.98 11.14
CA SER A 152 -16.06 2.40 10.48
C SER A 152 -14.80 3.24 10.75
N PRO A 153 -13.66 2.61 11.06
CA PRO A 153 -12.37 3.29 11.17
C PRO A 153 -11.97 4.10 9.93
N LEU A 154 -12.49 3.76 8.75
CA LEU A 154 -12.27 4.52 7.52
C LEU A 154 -12.77 5.97 7.60
N LEU A 155 -13.70 6.27 8.52
CA LEU A 155 -14.24 7.60 8.75
C LEU A 155 -13.49 8.38 9.84
N ASP A 156 -12.53 7.75 10.51
CA ASP A 156 -11.70 8.37 11.55
C ASP A 156 -10.36 8.87 10.98
N ALA A 157 -10.11 10.17 11.11
CA ALA A 157 -8.89 10.77 10.58
C ALA A 157 -7.62 10.26 11.28
N GLY A 158 -7.70 9.95 12.59
CA GLY A 158 -6.57 9.43 13.36
C GLY A 158 -6.16 8.03 12.91
N PHE A 159 -7.14 7.16 12.66
CA PHE A 159 -6.93 5.85 12.06
C PHE A 159 -6.28 5.97 10.69
N VAL A 160 -6.83 6.81 9.80
CA VAL A 160 -6.30 7.02 8.45
C VAL A 160 -4.84 7.50 8.50
N GLU A 161 -4.55 8.57 9.24
CA GLU A 161 -3.20 9.13 9.37
C GLU A 161 -2.23 8.11 9.98
N GLY A 162 -2.64 7.45 11.07
CA GLY A 162 -1.84 6.41 11.71
C GLY A 162 -1.53 5.24 10.78
N THR A 163 -2.51 4.79 9.99
CA THR A 163 -2.31 3.72 9.00
C THR A 163 -1.34 4.14 7.90
N LEU A 164 -1.44 5.39 7.40
CA LEU A 164 -0.49 5.92 6.41
C LEU A 164 0.94 5.96 6.98
N LEU A 165 1.11 6.51 8.18
CA LEU A 165 2.42 6.61 8.83
C LEU A 165 3.04 5.24 9.13
N ARG A 166 2.24 4.27 9.61
CA ARG A 166 2.71 2.91 9.91
C ARG A 166 3.09 2.12 8.66
N ASN A 167 2.28 2.19 7.60
CA ASN A 167 2.47 1.34 6.42
C ASN A 167 3.36 1.98 5.36
N PHE A 168 3.47 3.31 5.33
CA PHE A 168 4.26 4.06 4.36
C PHE A 168 5.37 4.89 5.01
N GLN A 169 5.78 4.53 6.23
CA GLN A 169 6.85 5.19 6.98
C GLN A 169 8.07 5.59 6.11
N PRO A 170 8.62 4.74 5.22
CA PRO A 170 9.78 5.12 4.43
C PRO A 170 9.58 6.38 3.56
N LEU A 171 8.36 6.67 3.12
CA LEU A 171 8.06 7.87 2.33
C LEU A 171 8.15 9.16 3.15
N PHE A 172 8.08 9.04 4.48
CA PHE A 172 8.21 10.16 5.42
C PHE A 172 9.62 10.25 6.02
N GLU A 173 10.52 9.31 5.73
CA GLU A 173 11.87 9.22 6.31
C GLU A 173 12.90 9.89 5.39
N PRO A 174 13.49 11.04 5.78
CA PRO A 174 14.49 11.73 4.96
C PRO A 174 15.71 10.86 4.63
N ALA A 175 16.09 9.95 5.55
CA ALA A 175 17.20 9.02 5.38
C ALA A 175 17.02 8.03 4.20
N LEU A 176 15.77 7.82 3.75
CA LEU A 176 15.44 6.89 2.67
C LEU A 176 15.07 7.62 1.35
N ALA A 177 15.06 8.95 1.35
CA ALA A 177 14.70 9.74 0.18
C ALA A 177 15.57 9.43 -1.04
N ASP A 178 16.89 9.22 -0.85
CA ASP A 178 17.81 8.98 -1.95
C ASP A 178 17.61 7.62 -2.64
N VAL A 179 17.25 6.57 -1.88
CA VAL A 179 16.96 5.24 -2.47
C VAL A 179 15.60 5.22 -3.16
N LEU A 180 14.65 6.05 -2.70
CA LEU A 180 13.30 6.16 -3.27
C LEU A 180 13.21 7.14 -4.45
N ARG A 181 14.10 8.13 -4.56
CA ARG A 181 14.08 9.16 -5.62
C ARG A 181 14.01 8.62 -7.06
N PRO A 182 14.67 7.50 -7.44
CA PRO A 182 14.52 6.94 -8.78
C PRO A 182 13.09 6.49 -9.11
N HIS A 183 12.29 6.16 -8.09
CA HIS A 183 10.91 5.71 -8.23
C HIS A 183 9.91 6.86 -8.05
N TYR A 184 10.23 7.82 -7.19
CA TYR A 184 9.41 8.98 -6.89
C TYR A 184 10.20 10.29 -7.12
N PRO A 185 10.48 10.67 -8.39
CA PRO A 185 11.35 11.81 -8.69
C PRO A 185 10.78 13.16 -8.24
N ARG A 186 9.44 13.25 -8.12
CA ARG A 186 8.73 14.44 -7.62
C ARG A 186 8.57 14.44 -6.09
N GLY A 187 9.04 13.39 -5.40
CA GLY A 187 8.64 13.11 -4.02
C GLY A 187 7.17 12.68 -3.94
N ILE A 188 6.76 12.32 -2.73
CA ILE A 188 5.37 11.97 -2.40
C ILE A 188 4.91 12.86 -1.25
N SER A 189 3.68 13.36 -1.34
CA SER A 189 3.02 14.10 -0.27
C SER A 189 1.64 13.51 0.02
N PHE A 190 1.28 13.52 1.30
CA PHE A 190 -0.01 13.06 1.79
C PHE A 190 -0.75 14.20 2.46
N VAL A 191 -2.05 14.30 2.20
CA VAL A 191 -2.95 15.27 2.82
C VAL A 191 -4.15 14.52 3.39
N VAL A 192 -4.40 14.63 4.70
CA VAL A 192 -5.57 14.03 5.37
C VAL A 192 -6.48 15.15 5.87
N ASN A 193 -7.74 15.16 5.42
CA ASN A 193 -8.74 16.18 5.78
C ASN A 193 -8.22 17.62 5.62
N GLY A 194 -7.52 17.87 4.50
CA GLY A 194 -6.94 19.17 4.17
C GLY A 194 -5.63 19.51 4.91
N ARG A 195 -5.13 18.62 5.77
CA ARG A 195 -3.88 18.82 6.53
C ARG A 195 -2.75 17.99 5.92
N PRO A 196 -1.62 18.58 5.50
CA PRO A 196 -0.47 17.81 5.03
C PRO A 196 0.17 17.04 6.18
N ILE A 197 0.56 15.79 5.92
CA ILE A 197 1.37 15.00 6.86
C ILE A 197 2.85 15.37 6.62
N PRO A 198 3.55 15.94 7.61
CA PRO A 198 4.94 16.35 7.45
C PRO A 198 5.89 15.14 7.43
N PRO A 199 7.12 15.29 6.91
CA PRO A 199 8.19 14.31 7.10
C PRO A 199 8.43 14.03 8.58
N LEU A 200 8.88 12.81 8.88
CA LEU A 200 9.25 12.43 10.24
C LEU A 200 10.46 13.25 10.71
N ARG A 201 10.45 13.59 11.99
CA ARG A 201 11.55 14.34 12.61
C ARG A 201 12.80 13.46 12.70
N PRO A 202 14.00 14.06 12.58
CA PRO A 202 15.24 13.35 12.84
C PRO A 202 15.22 12.67 14.21
N ARG A 203 15.79 11.47 14.25
CA ARG A 203 15.84 10.64 15.46
C ARG A 203 16.86 11.19 16.44
N THR A 204 16.54 11.14 17.73
CA THR A 204 17.47 11.50 18.82
C THR A 204 18.23 10.30 19.37
N GLN A 205 17.80 9.08 19.03
CA GLN A 205 18.45 7.83 19.45
C GLN A 205 19.77 7.57 18.73
N GLU A 206 20.60 6.71 19.33
CA GLU A 206 21.75 6.11 18.65
C GLU A 206 21.28 5.40 17.38
N THR A 207 21.75 5.89 16.24
CA THR A 207 21.30 5.46 14.91
C THR A 207 22.50 5.03 14.07
N ALA A 208 22.44 3.81 13.54
CA ALA A 208 23.42 3.28 12.60
C ALA A 208 22.80 3.21 11.20
N SER A 209 23.39 3.89 10.22
CA SER A 209 22.93 3.84 8.82
C SER A 209 23.41 2.57 8.11
N LEU A 210 22.57 2.04 7.22
CA LEU A 210 22.82 0.84 6.43
C LEU A 210 22.74 1.18 4.95
N ALA A 211 23.76 0.75 4.19
CA ALA A 211 23.75 0.81 2.73
C ALA A 211 23.84 -0.61 2.16
N ILE A 212 22.76 -1.10 1.57
CA ILE A 212 22.72 -2.45 1.00
C ILE A 212 23.32 -2.39 -0.40
N ARG A 213 24.45 -3.06 -0.60
CA ARG A 213 25.11 -3.13 -1.90
C ARG A 213 25.00 -4.54 -2.45
N MET A 214 24.28 -4.66 -3.58
CA MET A 214 24.15 -5.92 -4.31
C MET A 214 25.23 -5.99 -5.39
N ALA A 215 26.04 -7.05 -5.37
CA ALA A 215 27.20 -7.23 -6.25
C ALA A 215 28.23 -6.08 -6.16
N ARG A 216 29.18 -6.00 -7.12
CA ARG A 216 30.18 -4.90 -7.22
C ARG A 216 29.58 -3.56 -7.70
N LYS A 217 28.28 -3.31 -7.49
CA LYS A 217 27.64 -2.06 -7.91
C LYS A 217 28.05 -0.92 -6.97
N ARG A 218 28.39 0.23 -7.56
CA ARG A 218 28.85 1.42 -6.82
C ARG A 218 27.73 2.11 -6.04
N LYS A 219 26.49 2.08 -6.56
CA LYS A 219 25.30 2.62 -5.88
C LYS A 219 24.63 1.55 -5.01
N PRO A 220 24.19 1.89 -3.78
CA PRO A 220 23.37 1.00 -2.98
C PRO A 220 22.08 0.60 -3.73
N ALA A 221 21.70 -0.67 -3.62
CA ALA A 221 20.45 -1.21 -4.14
C ALA A 221 19.30 -1.13 -3.10
N GLY A 222 19.65 -0.82 -1.85
CA GLY A 222 18.74 -0.56 -0.75
C GLY A 222 19.43 0.32 0.29
N ALA A 223 18.65 0.88 1.21
CA ALA A 223 19.16 1.68 2.32
C ALA A 223 18.32 1.43 3.56
N GLY A 224 18.86 1.74 4.73
CA GLY A 224 18.15 1.56 5.99
C GLY A 224 18.87 2.19 7.16
N TYR A 225 18.33 1.96 8.34
CA TYR A 225 18.98 2.29 9.60
C TYR A 225 18.52 1.33 10.70
N LEU A 226 19.39 1.15 11.69
CA LEU A 226 19.07 0.56 12.97
C LEU A 226 19.05 1.65 14.03
N ILE A 227 18.12 1.52 14.97
CA ILE A 227 18.10 2.33 16.19
C ILE A 227 18.37 1.43 17.38
N ARG A 228 19.08 2.00 18.35
CA ARG A 228 19.20 1.43 19.68
C ARG A 228 18.77 2.47 20.70
N ASP A 229 17.90 2.07 21.61
CA ASP A 229 17.49 2.89 22.74
C ASP A 229 18.00 2.29 24.06
N ALA A 230 18.22 3.14 25.06
CA ALA A 230 18.58 2.69 26.39
C ALA A 230 17.42 1.91 27.02
N MET A 231 16.18 2.31 26.73
CA MET A 231 14.94 1.72 27.21
C MET A 231 14.27 0.85 26.14
N ALA A 232 13.29 0.05 26.55
CA ALA A 232 12.50 -0.72 25.61
C ALA A 232 11.72 0.23 24.69
N LEU A 233 11.81 -0.02 23.39
CA LEU A 233 11.02 0.68 22.38
C LEU A 233 9.54 0.32 22.53
N PRO A 234 8.63 1.18 22.04
CA PRO A 234 7.24 0.79 21.77
C PRO A 234 7.17 -0.50 20.94
N GLU A 235 6.17 -1.35 21.19
CA GLU A 235 6.08 -2.67 20.56
C GLU A 235 6.07 -2.62 19.03
N ASP A 236 5.37 -1.65 18.45
CA ASP A 236 5.28 -1.39 17.02
C ASP A 236 6.58 -0.82 16.40
N ALA A 237 7.54 -0.41 17.22
CA ALA A 237 8.87 0.04 16.82
C ALA A 237 9.97 -1.01 17.02
N ARG A 238 9.68 -2.13 17.71
CA ARG A 238 10.64 -3.22 17.96
C ARG A 238 10.89 -4.03 16.70
N GLY A 239 12.15 -4.41 16.49
CA GLY A 239 12.55 -5.15 15.30
C GLY A 239 12.69 -4.29 14.05
N VAL A 240 13.27 -4.90 13.02
CA VAL A 240 13.58 -4.20 11.77
C VAL A 240 12.40 -4.34 10.82
N ALA A 241 11.86 -3.23 10.34
CA ALA A 241 10.90 -3.24 9.24
C ALA A 241 11.64 -3.38 7.91
N VAL A 242 11.07 -4.15 7.00
CA VAL A 242 11.47 -4.21 5.60
C VAL A 242 10.36 -3.67 4.72
N SER A 243 10.74 -2.81 3.79
CA SER A 243 9.87 -2.07 2.90
C SER A 243 10.34 -2.15 1.45
N THR A 244 9.37 -2.01 0.55
CA THR A 244 9.59 -1.96 -0.89
C THR A 244 8.75 -0.85 -1.49
N PHE A 245 9.37 0.02 -2.28
CA PHE A 245 8.73 1.18 -2.88
C PHE A 245 8.02 2.07 -1.85
N GLY A 246 8.55 2.12 -0.63
CA GLY A 246 8.01 2.90 0.47
C GLY A 246 6.84 2.26 1.21
N LYS A 247 6.40 1.05 0.84
CA LYS A 247 5.44 0.27 1.63
C LYS A 247 6.18 -0.70 2.54
N ILE A 248 5.87 -0.69 3.84
CA ILE A 248 6.31 -1.72 4.79
C ILE A 248 5.60 -3.04 4.49
N ILE A 249 6.38 -4.11 4.39
CA ILE A 249 5.91 -5.46 4.10
C ILE A 249 5.80 -6.26 5.38
N LYS A 250 6.82 -6.17 6.23
CA LYS A 250 6.87 -6.88 7.51
C LYS A 250 7.82 -6.17 8.48
N ARG A 251 7.55 -6.31 9.78
CA ARG A 251 8.46 -5.93 10.86
C ARG A 251 8.76 -7.13 11.74
N GLY A 252 10.00 -7.21 12.20
CA GLY A 252 10.44 -8.25 13.13
C GLY A 252 11.85 -8.70 12.83
N TRP A 253 12.24 -9.82 13.45
CA TRP A 253 13.56 -10.42 13.30
C TRP A 253 13.55 -11.67 12.43
N ASP A 254 12.39 -12.29 12.25
CA ASP A 254 12.21 -13.56 11.55
C ASP A 254 12.60 -13.49 10.08
N TRP A 255 12.34 -12.36 9.42
CA TRP A 255 12.68 -12.18 8.01
C TRP A 255 14.18 -11.97 7.78
N LEU A 256 14.93 -11.52 8.80
CA LEU A 256 16.40 -11.53 8.81
C LEU A 256 16.94 -12.88 9.33
N GLY A 257 16.14 -13.63 10.07
CA GLY A 257 16.50 -14.87 10.77
C GLY A 257 17.69 -14.66 11.69
N VAL A 258 17.63 -13.58 12.48
CA VAL A 258 18.58 -13.25 13.55
C VAL A 258 17.80 -13.14 14.86
N THR A 259 18.49 -13.29 15.99
CA THR A 259 17.91 -13.11 17.33
C THR A 259 18.83 -12.19 18.14
N PRO A 260 18.53 -10.89 18.24
CA PRO A 260 19.37 -9.97 19.02
C PRO A 260 19.32 -10.26 20.52
N ALA A 261 20.36 -9.86 21.24
CA ALA A 261 20.42 -10.03 22.70
C ALA A 261 19.45 -9.12 23.48
N THR A 262 19.10 -7.95 22.93
CA THR A 262 18.15 -6.98 23.52
C THR A 262 17.09 -6.56 22.48
N PRO A 263 16.26 -7.51 22.01
CA PRO A 263 15.34 -7.29 20.88
C PRO A 263 14.29 -6.21 21.15
N GLU A 264 14.00 -5.92 22.42
CA GLU A 264 13.07 -4.89 22.86
C GLU A 264 13.63 -3.46 22.75
N ARG A 265 14.96 -3.32 22.63
CA ARG A 265 15.65 -2.02 22.56
C ARG A 265 16.13 -1.66 21.16
N ILE A 266 15.96 -2.57 20.22
CA ILE A 266 16.47 -2.41 18.86
C ILE A 266 15.30 -2.37 17.89
N GLY A 267 15.33 -1.37 17.02
CA GLY A 267 14.40 -1.20 15.93
C GLY A 267 15.14 -0.84 14.66
N GLY A 268 14.39 -0.64 13.59
CA GLY A 268 14.96 -0.14 12.36
C GLY A 268 13.99 -0.19 11.20
N LEU A 269 14.49 0.27 10.06
CA LEU A 269 13.77 0.25 8.81
C LEU A 269 14.77 0.06 7.67
N ILE A 270 14.41 -0.79 6.72
CA ILE A 270 15.14 -1.07 5.50
C ILE A 270 14.19 -0.90 4.33
N GLU A 271 14.61 -0.12 3.33
CA GLU A 271 13.96 0.02 2.03
C GLU A 271 14.81 -0.65 0.95
N ALA A 272 14.21 -1.62 0.27
CA ALA A 272 14.85 -2.40 -0.78
C ALA A 272 13.85 -2.65 -1.92
N PRO A 273 13.72 -1.72 -2.90
CA PRO A 273 12.70 -1.78 -3.94
C PRO A 273 12.67 -3.11 -4.71
N ALA A 274 13.82 -3.72 -4.98
CA ALA A 274 13.91 -4.97 -5.74
C ALA A 274 13.28 -6.18 -5.03
N LEU A 275 13.09 -6.14 -3.71
CA LEU A 275 12.39 -7.21 -2.99
C LEU A 275 10.90 -7.33 -3.38
N ALA A 276 10.36 -6.34 -4.10
CA ALA A 276 9.01 -6.39 -4.66
C ALA A 276 8.79 -7.59 -5.60
N GLU A 277 9.85 -8.09 -6.25
CA GLU A 277 9.81 -9.29 -7.08
C GLU A 277 9.46 -10.55 -6.29
N SER A 278 9.79 -10.56 -4.99
CA SER A 278 9.63 -11.68 -4.09
C SER A 278 8.35 -11.61 -3.26
N LEU A 279 7.50 -10.60 -3.38
CA LEU A 279 6.32 -10.47 -2.51
C LEU A 279 5.33 -11.64 -2.61
N THR A 280 4.71 -12.00 -1.50
CA THR A 280 3.50 -12.83 -1.50
C THR A 280 2.28 -12.08 -2.04
N LEU A 281 1.19 -12.77 -2.36
CA LEU A 281 -0.03 -12.17 -2.94
C LEU A 281 -0.61 -11.03 -2.07
N ASN A 282 -0.69 -11.27 -0.76
CA ASN A 282 -1.14 -10.33 0.28
C ASN A 282 -0.11 -9.22 0.58
N LYS A 283 1.10 -9.30 0.02
CA LYS A 283 2.19 -8.33 0.22
C LYS A 283 2.53 -8.10 1.70
N ALA A 284 2.50 -9.18 2.48
CA ALA A 284 2.83 -9.21 3.90
C ALA A 284 4.05 -10.10 4.22
N ASP A 285 4.59 -10.82 3.23
CA ASP A 285 5.82 -11.60 3.36
C ASP A 285 6.50 -11.75 1.98
N PHE A 286 7.59 -12.51 1.94
CA PHE A 286 8.36 -12.82 0.75
C PHE A 286 8.35 -14.32 0.45
N ILE A 287 8.21 -14.66 -0.82
CA ILE A 287 8.42 -15.99 -1.39
C ILE A 287 9.89 -16.35 -1.18
N ARG A 288 10.15 -17.51 -0.56
CA ARG A 288 11.50 -17.98 -0.18
C ARG A 288 12.04 -19.11 -1.07
N SER A 289 11.26 -19.57 -2.04
CA SER A 289 11.61 -20.67 -2.95
C SER A 289 11.72 -20.24 -4.41
N GLY A 290 12.45 -21.03 -5.19
CA GLY A 290 12.65 -20.80 -6.63
C GLY A 290 13.39 -19.49 -6.95
N PRO A 291 13.30 -19.01 -8.22
CA PRO A 291 14.00 -17.81 -8.66
C PRO A 291 13.65 -16.56 -7.83
N ARG A 292 12.38 -16.43 -7.39
CA ARG A 292 11.93 -15.31 -6.55
C ARG A 292 12.50 -15.38 -5.14
N GLY A 293 12.64 -16.59 -4.59
CA GLY A 293 13.32 -16.82 -3.32
C GLY A 293 14.79 -16.45 -3.35
N ALA A 294 15.47 -16.66 -4.49
CA ALA A 294 16.88 -16.32 -4.64
C ALA A 294 17.14 -14.82 -4.43
N THR A 295 16.27 -13.94 -4.98
CA THR A 295 16.36 -12.48 -4.77
C THR A 295 16.26 -12.15 -3.29
N TYR A 296 15.25 -12.66 -2.59
CA TYR A 296 15.08 -12.43 -1.15
C TYR A 296 16.29 -12.91 -0.33
N LEU A 297 16.78 -14.12 -0.59
CA LEU A 297 17.94 -14.69 0.11
C LEU A 297 19.23 -13.90 -0.15
N ALA A 298 19.41 -13.38 -1.36
CA ALA A 298 20.57 -12.56 -1.71
C ALA A 298 20.59 -11.24 -0.92
N TYR A 299 19.45 -10.57 -0.79
CA TYR A 299 19.32 -9.36 0.04
C TYR A 299 19.52 -9.68 1.52
N ARG A 300 18.91 -10.76 2.02
CA ARG A 300 19.10 -11.20 3.41
C ARG A 300 20.57 -11.47 3.74
N LYS A 301 21.35 -12.03 2.81
CA LYS A 301 22.79 -12.27 2.99
C LYS A 301 23.63 -10.98 2.99
N ALA A 302 23.16 -9.93 2.34
CA ALA A 302 23.86 -8.65 2.25
C ALA A 302 23.60 -7.72 3.44
N LEU A 303 22.64 -8.08 4.30
CA LEU A 303 22.23 -7.38 5.52
C LEU A 303 22.86 -8.04 6.75
#